data_AF-A0A2E3Z4C1-F1
#
_entry.id   AF-A0A2E3Z4C1-F1
#
_cell.length_a   1.000
_cell.length_b   1.000
_cell.length_c   1.000
_cell.angle_alpha   90.00
_cell.angle_beta   90.00
_cell.angle_gamma   90.00
#
_symmetry.space_group_name_H-M   'P 1'
#
loop_
_entity.id
_entity.type
_entity.pdbx_description
1 polymer ?
#
loop_
_entity_poly.entity_id
_entity_poly.type
_entity_poly.pdbx_seq_one_letter_code
_entity_poly.pdbx_strand_id
1 'polypeptide(L)'
;AAAKHVPEVAAHLLPADQCSLAKLNQALSQLTRVAAKHRERLIEACAAAICADREVRVREVELLRGISDILNCPMPPLLAGQPIAS
;
A
#
# COMPACT_ATOMS: atom_id res chain seq x y z
N ALA A 1 4.37 -0.44 -11.06
CA ALA A 1 4.61 -1.67 -10.27
C ALA A 1 3.31 -2.10 -9.55
N ALA A 2 2.77 -1.26 -8.68
CA ALA A 2 1.54 -1.51 -7.91
C ALA A 2 0.31 -2.04 -8.70
N ALA A 3 -0.06 -1.40 -9.81
CA ALA A 3 -1.26 -1.77 -10.59
C ALA A 3 -1.27 -3.23 -11.08
N LYS A 4 -0.09 -3.87 -11.23
CA LYS A 4 0.01 -5.28 -11.64
C LYS A 4 -0.57 -6.25 -10.60
N HIS A 5 -0.67 -5.83 -9.34
CA HIS A 5 -1.22 -6.65 -8.26
C HIS A 5 -2.75 -6.59 -8.21
N VAL A 6 -3.36 -5.54 -8.77
CA VAL A 6 -4.80 -5.27 -8.84
C VAL A 6 -5.28 -4.95 -10.28
N PRO A 7 -5.00 -5.82 -11.27
CA PRO A 7 -5.36 -5.63 -12.68
C PRO A 7 -6.86 -5.46 -12.93
N GLU A 8 -7.71 -5.96 -12.02
CA GLU A 8 -9.16 -5.76 -12.08
C GLU A 8 -9.61 -4.33 -11.74
N VAL A 9 -8.71 -3.47 -11.21
CA VAL A 9 -9.03 -2.09 -10.81
C VAL A 9 -8.39 -1.10 -11.77
N ALA A 10 -9.22 -0.32 -12.45
CA ALA A 10 -8.78 0.89 -13.15
C ALA A 10 -8.49 2.00 -12.12
N ALA A 11 -7.27 2.01 -11.57
CA ALA A 11 -6.85 3.01 -10.60
C ALA A 11 -6.43 4.32 -11.28
N HIS A 12 -7.05 5.43 -10.87
CA HIS A 12 -6.62 6.78 -11.21
C HIS A 12 -6.00 7.44 -9.99
N LEU A 13 -4.87 8.12 -10.16
CA LEU A 13 -4.23 8.86 -9.08
C LEU A 13 -5.01 10.13 -8.80
N LEU A 14 -5.24 10.39 -7.52
CA LEU A 14 -5.78 11.67 -7.07
C LEU A 14 -4.66 12.73 -7.12
N PRO A 15 -5.02 14.01 -7.38
CA PRO A 15 -4.13 15.14 -7.13
C PRO A 15 -3.63 15.15 -5.68
N ALA A 16 -2.38 15.60 -5.47
CA ALA A 16 -1.72 15.53 -4.16
C ALA A 16 -2.44 16.32 -3.06
N ASP A 17 -3.04 17.46 -3.41
CA ASP A 17 -3.85 18.31 -2.53
C ASP A 17 -5.17 17.64 -2.10
N GLN A 18 -5.59 16.59 -2.79
CA GLN A 18 -6.77 15.81 -2.46
C GLN A 18 -6.46 14.56 -1.62
N CYS A 19 -5.17 14.22 -1.44
CA CYS A 19 -4.72 13.11 -0.62
C CYS A 19 -4.63 13.56 0.85
N SER A 20 -5.40 12.91 1.73
CA SER A 20 -5.37 13.17 3.16
C SER A 20 -5.50 11.88 3.98
N LEU A 21 -4.97 11.88 5.20
CA LEU A 21 -5.09 10.74 6.12
C LEU A 21 -6.55 10.43 6.45
N ALA A 22 -7.42 11.44 6.52
CA ALA A 22 -8.84 11.26 6.76
C ALA A 22 -9.52 10.45 5.63
N LYS A 23 -9.25 10.81 4.36
CA LYS A 23 -9.77 10.08 3.20
C LYS A 23 -9.16 8.68 3.10
N LEU A 24 -7.87 8.54 3.41
CA LEU A 24 -7.21 7.24 3.45
C LEU A 24 -7.88 6.32 4.48
N ASN A 25 -8.08 6.79 5.71
CA ASN A 25 -8.75 6.03 6.76
C ASN A 25 -10.17 5.62 6.37
N GLN A 26 -10.93 6.50 5.71
CA GLN A 26 -12.26 6.18 5.19
C GLN A 26 -12.19 5.06 4.13
N ALA A 27 -11.25 5.15 3.19
CA ALA A 27 -11.07 4.14 2.16
C ALA A 27 -10.65 2.78 2.76
N LEU A 28 -9.69 2.77 3.68
CA LEU A 28 -9.24 1.57 4.38
C LEU A 28 -10.38 0.93 5.17
N SER A 29 -11.20 1.74 5.85
CA SER A 29 -12.39 1.25 6.58
C SER A 29 -13.37 0.52 5.66
N GLN A 30 -13.57 1.00 4.43
CA GLN A 30 -14.39 0.29 3.43
C GLN A 30 -13.71 -1.01 2.97
N LEU A 31 -12.40 -0.96 2.73
CA LEU A 31 -11.61 -2.10 2.25
C LEU A 31 -11.55 -3.26 3.24
N THR A 32 -11.72 -3.02 4.55
CA THR A 32 -11.85 -4.10 5.55
C THR A 32 -12.96 -5.10 5.23
N ARG A 33 -13.99 -4.69 4.46
CA ARG A 33 -15.15 -5.51 4.09
C ARG A 33 -14.91 -6.40 2.87
N VAL A 34 -13.83 -6.17 2.12
CA VAL A 34 -13.48 -6.95 0.93
C VAL A 34 -12.87 -8.28 1.37
N ALA A 35 -13.02 -9.35 0.58
CA ALA A 35 -12.40 -10.65 0.89
C ALA A 35 -10.88 -10.54 1.11
N ALA A 36 -10.36 -11.33 2.06
CA ALA A 36 -8.97 -11.28 2.52
C ALA A 36 -7.94 -11.31 1.37
N LYS A 37 -8.14 -12.19 0.38
CA LYS A 37 -7.30 -12.31 -0.81
C LYS A 37 -7.11 -10.98 -1.56
N HIS A 38 -8.13 -10.14 -1.64
CA HIS A 38 -7.99 -8.83 -2.32
C HIS A 38 -7.27 -7.81 -1.44
N ARG A 39 -7.46 -7.87 -0.12
CA ARG A 39 -6.72 -7.02 0.82
C ARG A 39 -5.22 -7.35 0.81
N GLU A 40 -4.87 -8.64 0.78
CA GLU A 40 -3.48 -9.08 0.61
C GLU A 40 -2.86 -8.55 -0.69
N ARG A 41 -3.59 -8.65 -1.82
CA ARG A 41 -3.13 -8.07 -3.10
C ARG A 41 -2.95 -6.55 -3.05
N LEU A 42 -3.77 -5.86 -2.27
CA LEU A 42 -3.60 -4.42 -2.04
C LEU A 42 -2.32 -4.13 -1.24
N ILE A 43 -2.02 -4.92 -0.21
CA ILE A 43 -0.77 -4.79 0.56
C ILE A 43 0.45 -5.00 -0.34
N GLU A 44 0.42 -6.03 -1.21
CA GLU A 44 1.46 -6.26 -2.21
C GLU A 44 1.58 -5.09 -3.21
N ALA A 45 0.45 -4.51 -3.62
CA ALA A 45 0.44 -3.32 -4.47
C ALA A 45 1.11 -2.12 -3.78
N CYS A 46 0.82 -1.90 -2.49
CA CYS A 46 1.43 -0.84 -1.71
C CYS A 46 2.94 -1.06 -1.50
N ALA A 47 3.36 -2.29 -1.21
CA ALA A 47 4.78 -2.64 -1.17
C ALA A 47 5.47 -2.31 -2.51
N ALA A 48 4.91 -2.77 -3.61
CA ALA A 48 5.43 -2.47 -4.94
C ALA A 48 5.43 -0.96 -5.28
N ALA A 49 4.55 -0.16 -4.68
CA ALA A 49 4.53 1.29 -4.84
C ALA A 49 5.71 1.96 -4.11
N ILE A 50 5.93 1.63 -2.84
CA ILE A 50 7.01 2.23 -2.04
C ILE A 50 8.40 1.71 -2.45
N CYS A 51 8.45 0.63 -3.23
CA CYS A 51 9.66 0.08 -3.82
C CYS A 51 10.01 0.67 -5.20
N ALA A 52 9.12 1.47 -5.80
CA ALA A 52 9.19 1.81 -7.22
C ALA A 52 10.40 2.71 -7.58
N ASP A 53 10.81 3.57 -6.66
CA ASP A 53 11.96 4.48 -6.81
C ASP A 53 13.28 3.88 -6.28
N ARG A 54 13.26 2.58 -5.89
CA ARG A 54 14.39 1.83 -5.34
C ARG A 54 14.92 2.35 -4.00
N GLU A 55 14.19 3.21 -3.31
CA GLU A 55 14.54 3.74 -1.99
C GLU A 55 13.35 3.64 -1.03
N VAL A 56 13.37 2.65 -0.14
CA VAL A 56 12.31 2.49 0.86
C VAL A 56 12.58 3.38 2.07
N ARG A 57 11.78 4.45 2.23
CA ARG A 57 11.96 5.41 3.32
C ARG A 57 11.21 4.96 4.56
N VAL A 58 11.73 5.28 5.75
CA VAL A 58 11.13 4.88 7.04
C VAL A 58 9.64 5.24 7.11
N ARG A 59 9.27 6.46 6.69
CA ARG A 59 7.87 6.90 6.69
C ARG A 59 6.93 6.06 5.80
N GLU A 60 7.45 5.47 4.73
CA GLU A 60 6.67 4.63 3.82
C GLU A 60 6.43 3.25 4.42
N VAL A 61 7.44 2.69 5.07
CA VAL A 61 7.32 1.44 5.83
C VAL A 61 6.32 1.61 6.97
N GLU A 62 6.41 2.72 7.70
CA GLU A 62 5.51 3.01 8.81
C GLU A 62 4.06 3.21 8.35
N LEU A 63 3.86 3.90 7.22
CA LEU A 63 2.54 4.02 6.62
C LEU A 63 2.00 2.66 6.17
N LEU A 64 2.80 1.84 5.50
CA LEU A 64 2.40 0.51 5.05
C LEU A 64 2.13 -0.45 6.22
N ARG A 65 2.88 -0.35 7.31
CA ARG A 65 2.64 -1.07 8.56
C ARG A 65 1.25 -0.74 9.11
N GLY A 66 0.93 0.55 9.24
CA GLY A 66 -0.40 0.98 9.69
C GLY A 66 -1.53 0.52 8.76
N ILE A 67 -1.32 0.53 7.44
CA ILE A 67 -2.28 0.01 6.46
C ILE A 67 -2.49 -1.51 6.65
N SER A 68 -1.40 -2.26 6.83
CA SER A 68 -1.43 -3.72 7.03
C SER A 68 -2.19 -4.08 8.30
N ASP A 69 -1.95 -3.35 9.39
CA ASP A 69 -2.65 -3.50 10.66
C ASP A 69 -4.16 -3.25 10.51
N ILE A 70 -4.56 -2.14 9.86
CA ILE A 70 -5.98 -1.80 9.66
C ILE A 70 -6.70 -2.86 8.81
N LEU A 71 -6.03 -3.40 7.79
CA LEU A 71 -6.63 -4.38 6.88
C LEU A 71 -6.54 -5.83 7.40
N ASN A 72 -5.94 -6.04 8.58
CA ASN A 72 -5.65 -7.35 9.15
C ASN A 72 -4.92 -8.25 8.14
N CYS A 73 -3.87 -7.70 7.52
CA CYS A 73 -3.03 -8.42 6.57
C CYS A 73 -1.58 -8.42 7.06
N PRO A 74 -0.81 -9.48 6.77
CA PRO A 74 0.60 -9.52 7.16
C PRO A 74 1.38 -8.43 6.43
N MET A 75 2.22 -7.73 7.18
CA MET A 75 3.16 -6.76 6.62
C MET A 75 4.27 -7.50 5.82
N PRO A 76 4.54 -7.12 4.56
CA PRO A 76 5.64 -7.70 3.79
C PRO A 76 7.00 -7.42 4.45
N PRO A 77 8.00 -8.32 4.30
CA PRO A 77 9.31 -8.19 4.94
C PRO A 77 10.17 -7.12 4.24
N LEU A 78 9.82 -5.85 4.42
CA LEU A 78 10.55 -4.72 3.87
C LEU A 78 11.44 -4.10 4.94
N LEU A 79 12.73 -3.97 4.66
CA LEU A 79 13.68 -3.29 5.53
C LEU A 79 13.88 -1.85 5.04
N ALA A 80 13.58 -0.88 5.91
CA ALA A 80 13.85 0.53 5.62
C ALA A 80 15.35 0.75 5.37
N GLY A 81 15.68 1.54 4.35
CA GLY A 81 17.08 1.87 4.02
C GLY A 81 17.86 0.78 3.28
N GLN A 82 17.22 -0.30 2.83
CA GLN A 82 17.85 -1.26 1.94
C GLN A 82 17.65 -0.87 0.47
N PRO A 83 18.73 -0.84 -0.36
CA PRO A 83 18.57 -0.79 -1.79
C PRO A 83 17.87 -2.08 -2.24
N ILE A 84 16.78 -1.93 -2.99
CA ILE A 84 16.03 -3.07 -3.50
C ILE A 84 16.89 -3.72 -4.58
N ALA A 85 17.33 -4.95 -4.33
CA ALA A 85 18.09 -5.73 -5.30
C ALA A 85 17.28 -5.87 -6.60
N SER A 86 17.96 -5.63 -7.73
CA SER A 86 17.40 -5.63 -9.10
C SER A 86 16.88 -6.99 -9.53
#